data_AF-A0A7Y1GHD5-F1
#
_entry.id   AF-A0A7Y1GHD5-F1
#
_cell.length_a   1.000
_cell.length_b   1.000
_cell.length_c   1.000
_cell.angle_alpha   90.00
_cell.angle_beta   90.00
_cell.angle_gamma   90.00
#
_symmetry.space_group_name_H-M   'P 1'
#
loop_
_entity.id
_entity.type
_entity.pdbx_description
1 polymer ?
#
loop_
_entity_poly.entity_id
_entity_poly.type
_entity_poly.pdbx_seq_one_letter_code
_entity_poly.pdbx_strand_id
1 'polypeptide(L)'
;MPLRPLLLPAAALALCLLGSASAMADDQSQLIESINAYRSQPQRCANQASSELPPLASDPRLILPVDNVGDLQQALARAAYPMVNVQAISLSGPRDAQAAMQAVRESFCQVVLDPQFVDIGVNRQANQWRIVLARPLLAARLGDWQAEGQQLLAQINSARSQPRQCGGQSFAASAPLAWNATLGSTAEAHSRAMANQNYFDHKDHDGRTPGDRAELAGYAGQQVGENIAAGQDSARKVLDGWLASPGHCANLMNPAYRELGAAYAVDPKSDAGIYWTAMFGAP
;
A
#
# COMPACT_ATOMS: atom_id res chain seq x y z
N MET A 1 -53.31 67.31 9.61
CA MET A 1 -51.88 67.23 9.96
C MET A 1 -51.79 66.81 11.43
N PRO A 2 -50.87 65.94 11.90
CA PRO A 2 -49.84 65.13 11.22
C PRO A 2 -50.15 63.60 11.31
N LEU A 3 -49.72 62.66 10.46
CA LEU A 3 -48.44 62.22 9.85
C LEU A 3 -47.68 61.10 10.61
N ARG A 4 -47.86 59.84 10.12
CA ARG A 4 -46.93 58.67 10.04
C ARG A 4 -46.32 58.08 11.36
N PRO A 5 -45.76 56.83 11.38
CA PRO A 5 -45.38 55.94 10.26
C PRO A 5 -45.77 54.45 10.37
N LEU A 6 -45.72 53.76 9.21
CA LEU A 6 -45.59 52.31 9.07
C LEU A 6 -44.18 51.86 9.49
N LEU A 7 -44.07 50.74 10.21
CA LEU A 7 -42.83 49.98 10.40
C LEU A 7 -43.05 48.54 9.95
N LEU A 8 -42.37 48.14 8.87
CA LEU A 8 -42.16 46.75 8.48
C LEU A 8 -41.07 46.13 9.37
N PRO A 9 -41.16 44.85 9.77
CA PRO A 9 -40.03 44.15 10.35
C PRO A 9 -39.13 43.60 9.24
N ALA A 10 -37.84 43.86 9.37
CA ALA A 10 -36.77 43.38 8.51
C ALA A 10 -36.59 41.86 8.68
N ALA A 11 -36.63 41.12 7.57
CA ALA A 11 -36.19 39.72 7.54
C ALA A 11 -34.66 39.69 7.50
N ALA A 12 -34.04 39.21 8.57
CA ALA A 12 -32.61 38.96 8.63
C ALA A 12 -32.27 37.70 7.82
N LEU A 13 -31.48 37.86 6.75
CA LEU A 13 -30.91 36.75 5.99
C LEU A 13 -29.70 36.21 6.78
N ALA A 14 -29.88 35.08 7.48
CA ALA A 14 -28.78 34.35 8.09
C ALA A 14 -28.02 33.58 7.00
N LEU A 15 -26.85 34.08 6.61
CA LEU A 15 -25.93 33.42 5.70
C LEU A 15 -25.19 32.30 6.45
N CYS A 16 -25.62 31.06 6.28
CA CYS A 16 -24.91 29.88 6.80
C CYS A 16 -23.57 29.71 6.07
N LEU A 17 -22.47 30.07 6.72
CA LEU A 17 -21.12 29.64 6.35
C LEU A 17 -20.92 28.18 6.81
N LEU A 18 -21.24 27.22 5.95
CA LEU A 18 -20.92 25.81 6.14
C LEU A 18 -20.18 25.30 4.90
N GLY A 19 -18.89 24.95 5.06
CA GLY A 19 -18.15 24.17 4.07
C GLY A 19 -16.71 24.61 3.85
N SER A 20 -15.77 24.07 4.62
CA SER A 20 -14.34 24.15 4.30
C SER A 20 -13.56 22.88 4.68
N ALA A 21 -14.12 22.03 5.54
CA ALA A 21 -13.46 20.81 5.99
C ALA A 21 -13.47 19.68 4.93
N SER A 22 -14.47 19.65 4.02
CA SER A 22 -14.60 18.58 3.02
C SER A 22 -13.49 18.60 1.96
N ALA A 23 -13.09 19.79 1.50
CA ALA A 23 -12.06 19.92 0.47
C ALA A 23 -10.66 19.52 0.96
N MET A 24 -10.34 19.73 2.23
CA MET A 24 -9.01 19.41 2.76
C MET A 24 -8.82 17.91 3.06
N ALA A 25 -9.87 17.22 3.53
CA ALA A 25 -9.83 15.77 3.72
C ALA A 25 -9.75 15.01 2.38
N ASP A 26 -10.36 15.58 1.34
CA ASP A 26 -10.28 15.12 -0.04
C ASP A 26 -8.84 15.21 -0.57
N ASP A 27 -8.18 16.37 -0.41
CA ASP A 27 -6.78 16.59 -0.79
C ASP A 27 -5.79 15.61 -0.14
N GLN A 28 -5.97 15.31 1.16
CA GLN A 28 -5.08 14.36 1.87
C GLN A 28 -5.21 12.95 1.30
N SER A 29 -6.44 12.51 1.04
CA SER A 29 -6.73 11.20 0.46
C SER A 29 -6.22 11.11 -0.97
N GLN A 30 -6.44 12.14 -1.79
CA GLN A 30 -5.93 12.24 -3.16
C GLN A 30 -4.40 12.20 -3.23
N LEU A 31 -3.69 12.80 -2.26
CA LEU A 31 -2.24 12.72 -2.21
C LEU A 31 -1.78 11.29 -1.89
N ILE A 32 -2.43 10.60 -0.95
CA ILE A 32 -2.13 9.19 -0.63
C ILE A 32 -2.35 8.32 -1.87
N GLU A 33 -3.48 8.49 -2.56
CA GLU A 33 -3.79 7.78 -3.81
C GLU A 33 -2.74 8.05 -4.89
N SER A 34 -2.30 9.31 -5.03
CA SER A 34 -1.27 9.72 -5.99
C SER A 34 0.11 9.11 -5.68
N ILE A 35 0.47 9.02 -4.40
CA ILE A 35 1.69 8.35 -3.95
C ILE A 35 1.60 6.85 -4.24
N ASN A 36 0.47 6.22 -3.93
CA ASN A 36 0.26 4.79 -4.17
C ASN A 36 0.26 4.44 -5.67
N ALA A 37 -0.34 5.28 -6.52
CA ALA A 37 -0.28 5.14 -7.97
C ALA A 37 1.15 5.33 -8.52
N TYR A 38 1.95 6.20 -7.90
CA TYR A 38 3.35 6.38 -8.25
C TYR A 38 4.19 5.14 -7.87
N ARG A 39 3.96 4.59 -6.67
CA ARG A 39 4.60 3.37 -6.15
C ARG A 39 4.24 2.11 -6.92
N SER A 40 3.05 2.03 -7.51
CA SER A 40 2.56 0.84 -8.21
C SER A 40 3.15 0.64 -9.61
N GLN A 41 4.22 1.35 -9.96
CA GLN A 41 4.89 1.25 -11.25
C GLN A 41 6.40 1.37 -11.04
N PRO A 42 7.23 0.76 -11.90
CA PRO A 42 8.67 1.02 -11.88
C PRO A 42 8.95 2.49 -12.11
N GLN A 43 9.65 3.13 -11.17
CA GLN A 43 9.98 4.56 -11.26
C GLN A 43 11.48 4.75 -11.42
N ARG A 44 11.86 5.84 -12.07
CA ARG A 44 13.22 6.37 -11.98
C ARG A 44 13.24 7.46 -10.93
N CYS A 45 14.08 7.29 -9.92
CA CYS A 45 14.27 8.25 -8.86
C CYS A 45 15.77 8.46 -8.61
N ALA A 46 16.24 9.68 -8.86
CA ALA A 46 17.67 9.97 -8.95
C ALA A 46 18.38 8.98 -9.91
N ASN A 47 19.40 8.27 -9.44
CA ASN A 47 20.17 7.30 -10.23
C ASN A 47 19.71 5.84 -10.01
N GLN A 48 18.57 5.63 -9.35
CA GLN A 48 18.05 4.29 -9.04
C GLN A 48 16.69 4.08 -9.71
N ALA A 49 16.47 2.86 -10.19
CA ALA A 49 15.14 2.40 -10.57
C ALA A 49 14.51 1.73 -9.35
N SER A 50 13.28 2.10 -9.01
CA SER A 50 12.47 1.34 -8.06
C SER A 50 11.69 0.27 -8.81
N SER A 51 11.49 -0.87 -8.17
CA SER A 51 10.51 -1.87 -8.62
C SER A 51 9.08 -1.41 -8.27
N GLU A 52 8.07 -2.13 -8.76
CA GLU A 52 6.70 -1.94 -8.29
C GLU A 52 6.62 -2.23 -6.79
N LEU A 53 5.99 -1.32 -6.02
CA LEU A 53 5.82 -1.45 -4.59
C LEU A 53 4.35 -1.60 -4.21
N PRO A 54 4.04 -2.33 -3.12
CA PRO A 54 2.72 -2.31 -2.53
C PRO A 54 2.29 -0.89 -2.14
N PRO A 55 0.97 -0.60 -2.19
CA PRO A 55 0.45 0.67 -1.71
C PRO A 55 0.66 0.80 -0.19
N LEU A 56 0.87 2.03 0.25
CA LEU A 56 0.91 2.41 1.65
C LEU A 56 -0.51 2.37 2.23
N ALA A 57 -0.65 1.78 3.42
CA ALA A 57 -1.88 1.74 4.18
C ALA A 57 -2.04 3.04 4.99
N SER A 58 -3.22 3.66 4.90
CA SER A 58 -3.50 4.86 5.72
C SER A 58 -3.66 4.45 7.19
N ASP A 59 -2.88 5.08 8.08
CA ASP A 59 -3.00 4.88 9.52
C ASP A 59 -3.30 6.23 10.21
N PRO A 60 -4.46 6.36 10.90
CA PRO A 60 -4.84 7.61 11.53
C PRO A 60 -3.86 8.08 12.63
N ARG A 61 -3.06 7.18 13.21
CA ARG A 61 -2.02 7.50 14.21
C ARG A 61 -0.84 8.25 13.59
N LEU A 62 -0.66 8.18 12.27
CA LEU A 62 0.38 8.88 11.52
C LEU A 62 -0.06 10.26 11.03
N ILE A 63 -1.33 10.64 11.23
CA ILE A 63 -1.84 11.98 10.90
C ILE A 63 -1.38 12.96 11.98
N LEU A 64 -0.15 13.45 11.83
CA LEU A 64 0.49 14.34 12.80
C LEU A 64 0.32 15.83 12.43
N PRO A 65 0.24 16.77 13.40
CA PRO A 65 0.12 18.20 13.12
C PRO A 65 1.28 18.75 12.29
N VAL A 66 1.00 19.69 11.37
CA VAL A 66 2.05 20.32 10.55
C VAL A 66 2.98 21.20 11.38
N ASP A 67 2.46 21.84 12.42
CA ASP A 67 3.18 22.78 13.28
C ASP A 67 4.10 22.08 14.30
N ASN A 68 4.01 20.74 14.40
CA ASN A 68 4.79 19.99 15.38
C ASN A 68 6.22 19.76 14.89
N VAL A 69 7.07 20.78 15.01
CA VAL A 69 8.53 20.67 14.80
C VAL A 69 9.21 19.92 15.98
N GLY A 70 8.43 19.44 16.96
CA GLY A 70 8.92 18.60 18.06
C GLY A 70 9.36 17.21 17.62
N ASP A 71 9.84 16.42 18.59
CA ASP A 71 10.36 15.07 18.36
C ASP A 71 9.26 14.15 17.78
N LEU A 72 9.45 13.75 16.51
CA LEU A 72 8.59 12.81 15.80
C LEU A 72 8.39 11.51 16.58
N GLN A 73 9.42 11.05 17.30
CA GLN A 73 9.33 9.85 18.10
C GLN A 73 8.36 10.02 19.28
N GLN A 74 8.40 11.17 19.93
CA GLN A 74 7.49 11.48 21.04
C GLN A 74 6.04 11.58 20.56
N ALA A 75 5.80 12.18 19.38
CA ALA A 75 4.46 12.27 18.81
C ALA A 75 3.86 10.88 18.54
N LEU A 76 4.66 9.96 17.97
CA LEU A 76 4.23 8.60 17.66
C LEU A 76 4.07 7.74 18.90
N ALA A 77 4.91 7.94 19.93
CA ALA A 77 4.74 7.31 21.23
C ALA A 77 3.40 7.70 21.87
N ARG A 78 2.99 8.97 21.78
CA ARG A 78 1.67 9.44 22.26
C ARG A 78 0.51 8.87 21.45
N ALA A 79 0.71 8.69 20.15
CA ALA A 79 -0.27 8.04 19.27
C ALA A 79 -0.30 6.50 19.44
N ALA A 80 0.56 5.95 20.29
CA ALA A 80 0.74 4.50 20.48
C ALA A 80 0.97 3.76 19.14
N TYR A 81 1.75 4.38 18.24
CA TYR A 81 2.17 3.72 17.01
C TYR A 81 3.44 2.89 17.29
N PRO A 82 3.39 1.55 17.12
CA PRO A 82 4.53 0.70 17.36
C PRO A 82 5.47 0.79 16.15
N MET A 83 6.49 1.66 16.19
CA MET A 83 7.41 1.90 15.07
C MET A 83 8.73 1.15 15.21
N VAL A 84 9.27 0.72 14.08
CA VAL A 84 10.70 0.37 13.90
C VAL A 84 11.43 1.55 13.27
N ASN A 85 10.86 2.11 12.20
CA ASN A 85 11.40 3.27 11.52
C ASN A 85 10.28 4.22 11.07
N VAL A 86 10.60 5.50 10.96
CA VAL A 86 9.66 6.52 10.52
C VAL A 86 10.39 7.67 9.83
N GLN A 87 9.79 8.21 8.79
CA GLN A 87 10.23 9.45 8.15
C GLN A 87 9.07 10.42 7.98
N ALA A 88 9.35 11.71 8.13
CA ALA A 88 8.39 12.77 7.92
C ALA A 88 8.89 13.74 6.83
N ILE A 89 8.07 13.95 5.81
CA ILE A 89 8.26 14.95 4.77
C ILE A 89 7.39 16.15 5.14
N SER A 90 7.99 17.34 5.17
CA SER A 90 7.27 18.59 5.35
C SER A 90 7.36 19.42 4.08
N LEU A 91 6.22 19.81 3.52
CA LEU A 91 6.15 20.66 2.32
C LEU A 91 5.52 21.99 2.68
N SER A 92 6.05 23.07 2.12
CA SER A 92 5.49 24.42 2.23
C SER A 92 5.29 24.99 0.83
N GLY A 93 4.07 25.47 0.54
CA GLY A 93 3.74 26.09 -0.74
C GLY A 93 2.65 25.38 -1.56
N PRO A 94 2.65 24.04 -1.70
CA PRO A 94 1.63 23.35 -2.49
C PRO A 94 0.20 23.66 -2.01
N ARG A 95 -0.67 24.00 -2.95
CA ARG A 95 -2.06 24.44 -2.68
C ARG A 95 -3.09 23.31 -2.73
N ASP A 96 -2.71 22.18 -3.32
CA ASP A 96 -3.55 21.01 -3.57
C ASP A 96 -2.69 19.74 -3.62
N ALA A 97 -3.35 18.57 -3.68
CA ALA A 97 -2.69 17.27 -3.73
C ALA A 97 -1.76 17.11 -4.95
N GLN A 98 -2.13 17.66 -6.09
CA GLN A 98 -1.35 17.55 -7.34
C GLN A 98 0.00 18.27 -7.22
N ALA A 99 -0.01 19.52 -6.74
CA ALA A 99 1.19 20.28 -6.49
C ALA A 99 2.05 19.64 -5.38
N ALA A 100 1.42 19.05 -4.36
CA ALA A 100 2.14 18.34 -3.30
C ALA A 100 2.83 17.08 -3.86
N MET A 101 2.13 16.30 -4.69
CA MET A 101 2.72 15.13 -5.35
C MET A 101 3.87 15.51 -6.27
N GLN A 102 3.78 16.63 -6.99
CA GLN A 102 4.90 17.12 -7.80
C GLN A 102 6.14 17.36 -6.94
N ALA A 103 6.00 18.08 -5.83
CA ALA A 103 7.11 18.32 -4.90
C ALA A 103 7.67 17.01 -4.31
N VAL A 104 6.82 16.04 -4.00
CA VAL A 104 7.24 14.69 -3.56
C VAL A 104 8.10 14.01 -4.62
N ARG A 105 7.70 14.01 -5.89
CA ARG A 105 8.47 13.38 -6.98
C ARG A 105 9.83 14.02 -7.18
N GLU A 106 9.89 15.35 -7.10
CA GLU A 106 11.11 16.11 -7.38
C GLU A 106 12.15 15.98 -6.25
N SER A 107 11.69 15.97 -4.99
CA SER A 107 12.59 16.10 -3.83
C SER A 107 12.59 14.90 -2.88
N PHE A 108 11.56 14.06 -2.90
CA PHE A 108 11.35 13.01 -1.89
C PHE A 108 11.01 11.64 -2.50
N CYS A 109 11.29 11.44 -3.79
CA CYS A 109 10.99 10.16 -4.45
C CYS A 109 11.70 8.98 -3.76
N GLN A 110 12.90 9.17 -3.23
CA GLN A 110 13.65 8.11 -2.53
C GLN A 110 12.94 7.63 -1.28
N VAL A 111 12.26 8.54 -0.57
CA VAL A 111 11.52 8.23 0.66
C VAL A 111 10.22 7.50 0.32
N VAL A 112 9.45 8.03 -0.63
CA VAL A 112 8.15 7.42 -0.99
C VAL A 112 8.28 6.17 -1.84
N LEU A 113 9.47 5.87 -2.35
CA LEU A 113 9.80 4.61 -3.06
C LEU A 113 10.70 3.69 -2.23
N ASP A 114 10.85 3.96 -0.93
CA ASP A 114 11.52 3.03 -0.04
C ASP A 114 10.59 1.85 0.28
N PRO A 115 11.00 0.59 0.04
CA PRO A 115 10.18 -0.58 0.31
C PRO A 115 9.95 -0.84 1.80
N GLN A 116 10.73 -0.22 2.70
CA GLN A 116 10.58 -0.45 4.13
C GLN A 116 9.29 0.16 4.71
N PHE A 117 8.75 1.20 4.07
CA PHE A 117 7.54 1.88 4.53
C PHE A 117 6.29 1.22 3.95
N VAL A 118 5.34 1.00 4.84
CA VAL A 118 4.06 0.34 4.54
C VAL A 118 2.85 1.12 5.04
N ASP A 119 3.04 2.02 6.00
CA ASP A 119 1.98 2.87 6.51
C ASP A 119 2.24 4.33 6.15
N ILE A 120 1.17 5.09 5.94
CA ILE A 120 1.21 6.53 5.65
C ILE A 120 0.17 7.30 6.45
N GLY A 121 0.55 8.50 6.90
CA GLY A 121 -0.38 9.52 7.37
C GLY A 121 -0.10 10.84 6.68
N VAL A 122 -1.14 11.52 6.22
CA VAL A 122 -1.03 12.84 5.59
C VAL A 122 -1.87 13.83 6.37
N ASN A 123 -1.29 14.98 6.70
CA ASN A 123 -2.01 16.10 7.26
C ASN A 123 -1.68 17.38 6.50
N ARG A 124 -2.66 18.29 6.42
CA ARG A 124 -2.54 19.56 5.70
C ARG A 124 -3.17 20.68 6.52
N GLN A 125 -2.47 21.81 6.62
CA GLN A 125 -3.00 23.06 7.18
C GLN A 125 -2.57 24.21 6.27
N ALA A 126 -3.55 24.86 5.64
CA ALA A 126 -3.31 25.84 4.58
C ALA A 126 -2.35 25.29 3.50
N ASN A 127 -1.19 25.93 3.28
CA ASN A 127 -0.21 25.50 2.27
C ASN A 127 0.94 24.67 2.87
N GLN A 128 0.78 24.19 4.09
CA GLN A 128 1.73 23.31 4.76
C GLN A 128 1.20 21.89 4.77
N TRP A 129 2.08 20.95 4.42
CA TRP A 129 1.78 19.52 4.38
C TRP A 129 2.77 18.77 5.23
N ARG A 130 2.28 17.74 5.90
CA ARG A 130 3.09 16.75 6.59
C ARG A 130 2.69 15.36 6.10
N ILE A 131 3.66 14.63 5.60
CA ILE A 131 3.51 13.26 5.13
C ILE A 131 4.42 12.41 6.02
N VAL A 132 3.84 11.45 6.73
CA VAL A 132 4.57 10.54 7.63
C VAL A 132 4.51 9.15 7.04
N LEU A 133 5.66 8.56 6.76
CA LEU A 133 5.79 7.19 6.29
C LEU A 133 6.42 6.35 7.39
N ALA A 134 5.85 5.18 7.66
CA ALA A 134 6.29 4.37 8.80
C ALA A 134 6.40 2.88 8.47
N ARG A 135 7.35 2.26 9.16
CA ARG A 135 7.51 0.82 9.29
C ARG A 135 7.04 0.42 10.68
N PRO A 136 5.91 -0.28 10.82
CA PRO A 136 5.46 -0.74 12.11
C PRO A 136 6.34 -1.89 12.62
N LEU A 137 6.43 -2.01 13.94
CA LEU A 137 6.88 -3.24 14.58
C LEU A 137 5.86 -4.32 14.28
N LEU A 138 6.33 -5.47 13.79
CA LEU A 138 5.49 -6.62 13.51
C LEU A 138 4.82 -7.07 14.81
N ALA A 139 3.50 -6.88 14.89
CA ALA A 139 2.73 -7.18 16.10
C ALA A 139 2.23 -8.63 16.12
N ALA A 140 2.16 -9.28 14.96
CA ALA A 140 1.53 -10.58 14.79
C ALA A 140 2.46 -11.74 15.18
N ARG A 141 1.90 -12.70 15.94
CA ARG A 141 2.39 -14.08 15.98
C ARG A 141 1.75 -14.83 14.82
N LEU A 142 2.38 -14.79 13.66
CA LEU A 142 1.95 -15.58 12.50
C LEU A 142 2.12 -17.07 12.80
N GLY A 143 1.26 -17.89 12.20
CA GLY A 143 1.45 -19.34 12.15
C GLY A 143 2.66 -19.73 11.30
N ASP A 144 2.89 -21.02 11.07
CA ASP A 144 3.88 -21.42 10.07
C ASP A 144 3.50 -20.91 8.66
N TRP A 145 4.48 -20.83 7.77
CA TRP A 145 4.28 -20.26 6.42
C TRP A 145 3.19 -20.97 5.62
N GLN A 146 2.99 -22.27 5.84
CA GLN A 146 2.02 -23.06 5.08
C GLN A 146 0.60 -22.77 5.57
N ALA A 147 0.39 -22.65 6.89
CA ALA A 147 -0.88 -22.23 7.46
C ALA A 147 -1.28 -20.82 7.00
N GLU A 148 -0.35 -19.86 7.04
CA GLU A 148 -0.59 -18.50 6.56
C GLU A 148 -0.80 -18.44 5.04
N GLY A 149 -0.07 -19.25 4.27
CA GLY A 149 -0.27 -19.40 2.83
C GLY A 149 -1.66 -19.93 2.46
N GLN A 150 -2.16 -20.92 3.20
CA GLN A 150 -3.52 -21.45 3.05
C GLN A 150 -4.59 -20.41 3.44
N GLN A 151 -4.34 -19.65 4.52
CA GLN A 151 -5.21 -18.55 4.90
C GLN A 151 -5.27 -17.47 3.81
N LEU A 152 -4.12 -17.14 3.21
CA LEU A 152 -4.05 -16.20 2.09
C LEU A 152 -4.78 -16.73 0.85
N LEU A 153 -4.63 -18.03 0.52
CA LEU A 153 -5.41 -18.68 -0.54
C LEU A 153 -6.93 -18.52 -0.31
N ALA A 154 -7.41 -18.81 0.89
CA ALA A 154 -8.84 -18.71 1.21
C ALA A 154 -9.36 -17.28 1.00
N GLN A 155 -8.60 -16.28 1.43
CA GLN A 155 -8.96 -14.87 1.24
C GLN A 155 -8.91 -14.45 -0.23
N ILE A 156 -7.91 -14.90 -0.99
CA ILE A 156 -7.82 -14.68 -2.44
C ILE A 156 -9.02 -15.30 -3.16
N ASN A 157 -9.41 -16.52 -2.80
CA ASN A 157 -10.58 -17.19 -3.39
C ASN A 157 -11.89 -16.47 -3.06
N SER A 158 -12.03 -15.95 -1.83
CA SER A 158 -13.15 -15.07 -1.48
C SER A 158 -13.13 -13.77 -2.30
N ALA A 159 -11.95 -13.20 -2.56
CA ALA A 159 -11.83 -12.03 -3.41
C ALA A 159 -12.21 -12.33 -4.87
N ARG A 160 -11.74 -13.45 -5.42
CA ARG A 160 -12.01 -13.91 -6.78
C ARG A 160 -13.47 -14.24 -7.06
N SER A 161 -14.25 -14.60 -6.03
CA SER A 161 -15.68 -14.93 -6.21
C SER A 161 -16.58 -13.73 -6.54
N GLN A 162 -16.02 -12.54 -6.66
CA GLN A 162 -16.73 -11.30 -6.93
C GLN A 162 -16.12 -10.60 -8.16
N PRO A 163 -16.92 -9.92 -9.01
CA PRO A 163 -16.39 -9.01 -10.01
C PRO A 163 -15.57 -7.90 -9.35
N ARG A 164 -14.48 -7.47 -10.00
CA ARG A 164 -13.59 -6.43 -9.46
C ARG A 164 -13.12 -5.47 -10.53
N GLN A 165 -12.91 -4.23 -10.11
CA GLN A 165 -12.21 -3.22 -10.88
C GLN A 165 -10.76 -3.15 -10.39
N CYS A 166 -9.80 -3.49 -11.25
CA CYS A 166 -8.37 -3.42 -10.98
C CYS A 166 -7.78 -2.25 -11.78
N GLY A 167 -7.70 -1.07 -11.16
CA GLY A 167 -7.38 0.18 -11.88
C GLY A 167 -8.38 0.46 -12.99
N GLY A 168 -7.92 0.59 -14.24
CA GLY A 168 -8.77 0.81 -15.40
C GLY A 168 -9.46 -0.45 -15.96
N GLN A 169 -9.12 -1.65 -15.48
CA GLN A 169 -9.59 -2.91 -16.04
C GLN A 169 -10.66 -3.58 -15.17
N SER A 170 -11.78 -3.97 -15.77
CA SER A 170 -12.82 -4.76 -15.11
C SER A 170 -12.58 -6.26 -15.29
N PHE A 171 -12.74 -7.01 -14.20
CA PHE A 171 -12.68 -8.47 -14.18
C PHE A 171 -14.01 -9.04 -13.67
N ALA A 172 -14.49 -10.10 -14.33
CA ALA A 172 -15.58 -10.90 -13.79
C ALA A 172 -15.12 -11.72 -12.58
N ALA A 173 -16.08 -12.30 -11.84
CA ALA A 173 -15.76 -13.31 -10.86
C ALA A 173 -14.98 -14.47 -11.52
N SER A 174 -13.93 -14.93 -10.86
CA SER A 174 -13.03 -15.97 -11.35
C SER A 174 -13.12 -17.22 -10.49
N ALA A 175 -12.88 -18.38 -11.12
CA ALA A 175 -12.88 -19.66 -10.42
C ALA A 175 -11.87 -19.68 -9.25
N PRO A 176 -12.16 -20.38 -8.15
CA PRO A 176 -11.21 -20.51 -7.05
C PRO A 176 -9.95 -21.23 -7.51
N LEU A 177 -8.82 -20.84 -6.94
CA LEU A 177 -7.52 -21.48 -7.11
C LEU A 177 -7.42 -22.69 -6.18
N ALA A 178 -6.76 -23.75 -6.63
CA ALA A 178 -6.35 -24.89 -5.82
C ALA A 178 -4.94 -24.68 -5.27
N TRP A 179 -4.68 -25.19 -4.06
CA TRP A 179 -3.32 -25.15 -3.51
C TRP A 179 -2.39 -26.09 -4.28
N ASN A 180 -1.21 -25.59 -4.65
CA ASN A 180 -0.13 -26.39 -5.24
C ASN A 180 1.11 -26.32 -4.34
N ALA A 181 1.55 -27.48 -3.85
CA ALA A 181 2.66 -27.57 -2.88
C ALA A 181 4.01 -27.14 -3.48
N THR A 182 4.25 -27.42 -4.77
CA THR A 182 5.46 -26.99 -5.46
C THR A 182 5.53 -25.47 -5.51
N LEU A 183 4.47 -24.81 -5.98
CA LEU A 183 4.38 -23.34 -5.97
C LEU A 183 4.51 -22.76 -4.55
N GLY A 184 3.98 -23.46 -3.54
CA GLY A 184 4.10 -23.06 -2.14
C GLY A 184 5.55 -23.04 -1.66
N SER A 185 6.30 -24.11 -1.96
CA SER A 185 7.73 -24.18 -1.64
C SER A 185 8.57 -23.16 -2.44
N THR A 186 8.21 -22.88 -3.71
CA THR A 186 8.85 -21.84 -4.51
C THR A 186 8.63 -20.44 -3.91
N ALA A 187 7.39 -20.15 -3.48
CA ALA A 187 7.06 -18.90 -2.81
C ALA A 187 7.82 -18.71 -1.50
N GLU A 188 7.92 -19.78 -0.70
CA GLU A 188 8.64 -19.76 0.58
C GLU A 188 10.15 -19.52 0.39
N ALA A 189 10.74 -20.19 -0.60
CA ALA A 189 12.15 -20.00 -0.94
C ALA A 189 12.45 -18.55 -1.37
N HIS A 190 11.59 -17.95 -2.20
CA HIS A 190 11.77 -16.56 -2.64
C HIS A 190 11.53 -15.56 -1.50
N SER A 191 10.51 -15.76 -0.67
CA SER A 191 10.29 -14.94 0.53
C SER A 191 11.51 -14.97 1.47
N ARG A 192 12.11 -16.15 1.68
CA ARG A 192 13.33 -16.28 2.48
C ARG A 192 14.55 -15.63 1.83
N ALA A 193 14.68 -15.70 0.51
CA ALA A 193 15.75 -15.02 -0.20
C ALA A 193 15.64 -13.51 0.00
N MET A 194 14.47 -12.92 -0.23
CA MET A 194 14.20 -11.49 -0.01
C MET A 194 14.51 -11.07 1.42
N ALA A 195 14.09 -11.87 2.42
CA ALA A 195 14.35 -11.61 3.82
C ALA A 195 15.85 -11.66 4.16
N ASN A 196 16.53 -12.76 3.83
CA ASN A 196 17.91 -13.02 4.25
C ASN A 196 18.93 -12.16 3.50
N GLN A 197 18.62 -11.78 2.25
CA GLN A 197 19.52 -11.02 1.37
C GLN A 197 19.12 -9.53 1.29
N ASN A 198 18.07 -9.15 2.02
CA ASN A 198 17.59 -7.77 2.16
C ASN A 198 17.32 -7.07 0.81
N TYR A 199 16.46 -7.67 -0.01
CA TYR A 199 16.01 -7.09 -1.27
C TYR A 199 14.50 -7.29 -1.48
N PHE A 200 13.92 -6.53 -2.41
CA PHE A 200 12.52 -6.66 -2.80
C PHE A 200 12.39 -6.58 -4.33
N ASP A 201 12.36 -7.74 -4.99
CA ASP A 201 12.26 -7.84 -6.45
C ASP A 201 11.62 -9.18 -6.86
N HIS A 202 10.99 -9.19 -8.05
CA HIS A 202 10.50 -10.39 -8.71
C HIS A 202 11.62 -11.28 -9.23
N LYS A 203 12.78 -10.71 -9.55
CA LYS A 203 13.99 -11.45 -9.92
C LYS A 203 14.82 -11.78 -8.70
N ASP A 204 15.35 -13.00 -8.63
CA ASP A 204 16.37 -13.31 -7.64
C ASP A 204 17.72 -12.67 -8.03
N HIS A 205 18.71 -12.74 -7.14
CA HIS A 205 20.06 -12.19 -7.40
C HIS A 205 20.80 -12.86 -8.56
N ASP A 206 20.41 -14.08 -8.95
CA ASP A 206 20.93 -14.76 -10.14
C ASP A 206 20.16 -14.34 -11.42
N GLY A 207 19.19 -13.43 -11.29
CA GLY A 207 18.38 -12.90 -12.38
C GLY A 207 17.20 -13.79 -12.79
N ARG A 208 16.91 -14.87 -12.06
CA ARG A 208 15.82 -15.81 -12.37
C ARG A 208 14.47 -15.16 -12.13
N THR A 209 13.58 -15.31 -13.10
CA THR A 209 12.19 -14.87 -13.04
C THR A 209 11.34 -15.83 -12.19
N PRO A 210 10.09 -15.45 -11.83
CA PRO A 210 9.19 -16.37 -11.14
C PRO A 210 8.94 -17.68 -11.91
N GLY A 211 8.88 -17.61 -13.24
CA GLY A 211 8.75 -18.78 -14.11
C GLY A 211 9.95 -19.72 -14.00
N ASP A 212 11.17 -19.16 -14.10
CA ASP A 212 12.41 -19.94 -13.95
C ASP A 212 12.48 -20.63 -12.58
N ARG A 213 12.09 -19.93 -11.49
CA ARG A 213 12.05 -20.51 -10.14
C ARG A 213 11.01 -21.63 -10.01
N ALA A 214 9.85 -21.49 -10.65
CA ALA A 214 8.81 -22.51 -10.65
C ALA A 214 9.24 -23.75 -11.45
N GLU A 215 9.82 -23.55 -12.64
CA GLU A 215 10.32 -24.64 -13.49
C GLU A 215 11.44 -25.42 -12.80
N LEU A 216 12.42 -24.74 -12.20
CA LEU A 216 13.50 -25.37 -11.44
C LEU A 216 13.00 -26.16 -10.21
N ALA A 217 11.87 -25.75 -9.63
CA ALA A 217 11.21 -26.47 -8.55
C ALA A 217 10.36 -27.67 -9.05
N GLY A 218 10.27 -27.89 -10.36
CA GLY A 218 9.53 -28.98 -10.98
C GLY A 218 8.05 -28.67 -11.24
N TYR A 219 7.66 -27.40 -11.29
CA TYR A 219 6.31 -27.02 -11.71
C TYR A 219 6.15 -27.17 -13.23
N ALA A 220 5.12 -27.92 -13.66
CA ALA A 220 4.94 -28.28 -15.07
C ALA A 220 3.93 -27.40 -15.84
N GLY A 221 3.37 -26.37 -15.19
CA GLY A 221 2.36 -25.50 -15.81
C GLY A 221 2.93 -24.54 -16.86
N GLN A 222 2.07 -24.10 -17.78
CA GLN A 222 2.46 -23.28 -18.93
C GLN A 222 2.55 -21.78 -18.63
N GLN A 223 1.85 -21.31 -17.58
CA GLN A 223 1.85 -19.91 -17.18
C GLN A 223 2.08 -19.79 -15.69
N VAL A 224 2.97 -18.88 -15.32
CA VAL A 224 3.29 -18.55 -13.94
C VAL A 224 3.11 -17.05 -13.73
N GLY A 225 2.48 -16.68 -12.63
CA GLY A 225 2.39 -15.30 -12.16
C GLY A 225 2.94 -15.18 -10.74
N GLU A 226 3.29 -13.97 -10.32
CA GLU A 226 3.76 -13.70 -8.96
C GLU A 226 3.20 -12.38 -8.44
N ASN A 227 2.75 -12.39 -7.19
CA ASN A 227 2.64 -11.17 -6.38
C ASN A 227 3.60 -11.27 -5.19
N ILE A 228 4.25 -10.15 -4.85
CA ILE A 228 5.10 -10.04 -3.66
C ILE A 228 4.62 -8.90 -2.76
N ALA A 229 4.86 -9.00 -1.46
CA ALA A 229 4.58 -7.94 -0.49
C ALA A 229 5.65 -7.91 0.60
N ALA A 230 5.82 -6.77 1.26
CA ALA A 230 6.87 -6.56 2.26
C ALA A 230 6.37 -5.62 3.36
N GLY A 231 6.64 -5.97 4.62
CA GLY A 231 6.29 -5.19 5.82
C GLY A 231 4.85 -5.38 6.34
N GLN A 232 3.96 -6.03 5.60
CA GLN A 232 2.62 -6.38 6.11
C GLN A 232 2.68 -7.59 7.04
N ASP A 233 2.12 -7.46 8.24
CA ASP A 233 2.17 -8.46 9.31
C ASP A 233 0.98 -9.43 9.33
N SER A 234 0.18 -9.50 8.26
CA SER A 234 -0.93 -10.47 8.14
C SER A 234 -1.34 -10.70 6.69
N ALA A 235 -1.86 -11.91 6.41
CA ALA A 235 -2.43 -12.26 5.11
C ALA A 235 -3.53 -11.27 4.65
N ARG A 236 -4.30 -10.70 5.60
CA ARG A 236 -5.35 -9.73 5.27
C ARG A 236 -4.77 -8.42 4.73
N LYS A 237 -3.77 -7.85 5.41
CA LYS A 237 -3.10 -6.63 4.95
C LYS A 237 -2.39 -6.84 3.61
N VAL A 238 -1.81 -8.02 3.40
CA VAL A 238 -1.20 -8.40 2.11
C VAL A 238 -2.24 -8.39 0.99
N LEU A 239 -3.39 -9.06 1.19
CA LEU A 239 -4.46 -9.08 0.19
C LEU A 239 -5.01 -7.67 -0.07
N ASP A 240 -5.27 -6.88 0.97
CA ASP A 240 -5.76 -5.51 0.82
C ASP A 240 -4.79 -4.65 0.01
N GLY A 241 -3.49 -4.78 0.26
CA GLY A 241 -2.45 -4.12 -0.52
C GLY A 241 -2.43 -4.55 -1.98
N TRP A 242 -2.51 -5.85 -2.27
CA TRP A 242 -2.57 -6.35 -3.64
C TRP A 242 -3.85 -5.96 -4.38
N LEU A 243 -5.00 -5.91 -3.72
CA LEU A 243 -6.25 -5.46 -4.33
C LEU A 243 -6.24 -3.96 -4.66
N ALA A 244 -5.48 -3.16 -3.91
CA ALA A 244 -5.32 -1.73 -4.14
C ALA A 244 -4.26 -1.39 -5.20
N SER A 245 -3.35 -2.31 -5.55
CA SER A 245 -2.48 -2.16 -6.74
C SER A 245 -3.18 -2.72 -7.99
N PRO A 246 -3.31 -1.93 -9.08
CA PRO A 246 -3.90 -2.42 -10.33
C PRO A 246 -3.22 -3.66 -10.90
N GLY A 247 -1.88 -3.73 -10.88
CA GLY A 247 -1.10 -4.85 -11.41
C GLY A 247 -1.30 -6.13 -10.61
N HIS A 248 -1.11 -6.04 -9.29
CA HIS A 248 -1.33 -7.17 -8.38
C HIS A 248 -2.79 -7.64 -8.37
N CYS A 249 -3.76 -6.72 -8.42
CA CYS A 249 -5.19 -7.03 -8.52
C CYS A 249 -5.51 -7.76 -9.83
N ALA A 250 -4.97 -7.30 -10.95
CA ALA A 250 -5.15 -7.97 -12.24
C ALA A 250 -4.57 -9.39 -12.24
N ASN A 251 -3.41 -9.60 -11.62
CA ASN A 251 -2.81 -10.92 -11.46
C ASN A 251 -3.69 -11.85 -10.59
N LEU A 252 -4.18 -11.33 -9.44
CA LEU A 252 -5.12 -12.04 -8.55
C LEU A 252 -6.41 -12.46 -9.26
N MET A 253 -6.92 -11.62 -10.16
CA MET A 253 -8.18 -11.84 -10.86
C MET A 253 -8.02 -12.51 -12.23
N ASN A 254 -6.80 -12.90 -12.62
CA ASN A 254 -6.55 -13.51 -13.92
C ASN A 254 -7.30 -14.87 -14.02
N PRO A 255 -8.20 -15.03 -15.02
CA PRO A 255 -8.98 -16.24 -15.19
C PRO A 255 -8.20 -17.39 -15.83
N ALA A 256 -6.93 -17.20 -16.22
CA ALA A 256 -6.06 -18.28 -16.69
C ALA A 256 -5.56 -19.17 -15.55
N TYR A 257 -5.31 -18.60 -14.36
CA TYR A 257 -4.76 -19.36 -13.24
C TYR A 257 -5.77 -20.33 -12.62
N ARG A 258 -5.29 -21.50 -12.23
CA ARG A 258 -6.02 -22.56 -11.54
C ARG A 258 -5.39 -22.95 -10.21
N GLU A 259 -4.11 -22.61 -10.01
CA GLU A 259 -3.34 -23.01 -8.86
C GLU A 259 -2.68 -21.83 -8.17
N LEU A 260 -2.42 -21.98 -6.87
CA LEU A 260 -1.69 -21.03 -6.03
C LEU A 260 -0.77 -21.77 -5.08
N GLY A 261 0.42 -21.23 -4.86
CA GLY A 261 1.19 -21.45 -3.64
C GLY A 261 1.62 -20.12 -3.05
N ALA A 262 1.54 -19.97 -1.73
CA ALA A 262 1.90 -18.71 -1.08
C ALA A 262 2.62 -18.95 0.24
N ALA A 263 3.50 -18.04 0.62
CA ALA A 263 4.29 -18.16 1.83
C ALA A 263 4.76 -16.79 2.31
N TYR A 264 5.28 -16.77 3.53
CA TYR A 264 6.01 -15.64 4.07
C TYR A 264 7.33 -16.07 4.68
N ALA A 265 8.24 -15.12 4.85
CA ALA A 265 9.44 -15.26 5.65
C ALA A 265 9.71 -13.99 6.44
N VAL A 266 10.37 -14.13 7.59
CA VAL A 266 10.75 -13.02 8.45
C VAL A 266 12.26 -13.00 8.65
N ASP A 267 12.84 -11.80 8.58
CA ASP A 267 14.15 -11.50 9.13
C ASP A 267 14.07 -10.10 9.76
N PRO A 268 14.04 -9.97 11.10
CA PRO A 268 13.97 -8.68 11.76
C PRO A 268 15.11 -7.72 11.41
N LYS A 269 16.24 -8.22 10.89
CA LYS A 269 17.39 -7.41 10.47
C LYS A 269 17.23 -6.83 9.07
N SER A 270 16.32 -7.38 8.26
CA SER A 270 15.99 -6.83 6.96
C SER A 270 15.19 -5.52 7.08
N ASP A 271 15.20 -4.75 6.01
CA ASP A 271 14.55 -3.45 5.90
C ASP A 271 13.04 -3.56 6.04
N ALA A 272 12.41 -4.62 5.52
CA ALA A 272 10.96 -4.80 5.67
C ALA A 272 10.56 -5.69 6.86
N GLY A 273 11.47 -6.52 7.38
CA GLY A 273 11.21 -7.44 8.51
C GLY A 273 10.42 -8.69 8.14
N ILE A 274 9.45 -8.57 7.23
CA ILE A 274 8.60 -9.65 6.73
C ILE A 274 8.40 -9.50 5.22
N TYR A 275 8.39 -10.63 4.52
CA TYR A 275 8.18 -10.70 3.07
C TYR A 275 7.18 -11.81 2.75
N TRP A 276 6.34 -11.57 1.76
CA TRP A 276 5.34 -12.50 1.27
C TRP A 276 5.50 -12.72 -0.23
N THR A 277 5.23 -13.94 -0.67
CA THR A 277 5.18 -14.30 -2.09
C THR A 277 3.93 -15.15 -2.33
N ALA A 278 3.21 -14.87 -3.41
CA ALA A 278 2.15 -15.69 -3.96
C ALA A 278 2.47 -16.03 -5.41
N MET A 279 2.67 -17.32 -5.68
CA MET A 279 2.93 -17.90 -6.99
C MET A 279 1.63 -18.45 -7.56
N PHE A 280 1.28 -18.02 -8.76
CA PHE A 280 0.06 -18.43 -9.49
C PHE A 280 0.44 -19.35 -10.64
N GLY A 281 -0.37 -20.37 -10.89
CA GLY A 281 -0.09 -21.38 -11.90
C GLY A 281 -1.29 -21.70 -12.79
N ALA A 282 -1.02 -21.95 -14.07
CA ALA A 282 -1.95 -22.55 -15.02
C ALA A 282 -1.36 -23.89 -15.54
N PRO A 283 -1.89 -25.04 -15.08
CA PRO A 283 -1.54 -26.37 -15.58
C PRO A 283 -1.78 -26.54 -17.08
#